data_AF-A0AA40S5G9-F1
#
_entry.id   AF-A0AA40S5G9-F1
#
_cell.length_a   1.000
_cell.length_b   1.000
_cell.length_c   1.000
_cell.angle_alpha   90.00
_cell.angle_beta   90.00
_cell.angle_gamma   90.00
#
_symmetry.space_group_name_H-M   'P 1'
#
loop_
_entity.id
_entity.type
_entity.pdbx_description
1 polymer ?
#
loop_
_entity_poly.entity_id
_entity_poly.type
_entity_poly.pdbx_seq_one_letter_code
_entity_poly.pdbx_strand_id
1 'polypeptide(L)'
;MPPAPPLSSAFKALTDEAIEHRAADDPDAGAIPAEFWDTATPVEAETKEQITLRLDPDVLRHFRSTGKGYQSRINAVLKSYVRAKEKAG
;
A
#
# COMPACT_ATOMS: atom_id res chain seq x y z
N MET A 1 -11.37 -8.82 8.86
CA MET A 1 -10.62 -9.35 7.71
C MET A 1 -10.17 -10.73 8.15
N PRO A 2 -10.52 -11.80 7.44
CA PRO A 2 -10.06 -13.13 7.86
C PRO A 2 -8.52 -13.14 7.87
N PRO A 3 -7.89 -13.93 8.77
CA PRO A 3 -6.46 -14.14 8.72
C PRO A 3 -6.08 -14.71 7.34
N ALA A 4 -4.88 -14.37 6.86
CA ALA A 4 -4.39 -14.93 5.62
C ALA A 4 -4.41 -16.47 5.73
N PRO A 5 -4.89 -17.18 4.70
CA PRO A 5 -4.85 -18.64 4.72
C PRO A 5 -3.40 -19.11 4.85
N PRO A 6 -3.16 -20.25 5.51
CA PRO A 6 -1.82 -20.82 5.59
C PRO A 6 -1.30 -21.14 4.19
N LEU A 7 0.02 -21.05 4.03
CA LEU A 7 0.70 -21.46 2.80
C LEU A 7 0.35 -22.91 2.45
N SER A 8 0.12 -23.18 1.16
CA SER A 8 -0.22 -24.51 0.67
C SER A 8 0.91 -25.51 0.93
N SER A 9 0.58 -26.80 1.00
CA SER A 9 1.58 -27.87 1.08
C SER A 9 2.56 -27.84 -0.09
N ALA A 10 2.04 -27.56 -1.30
CA ALA A 10 2.85 -27.40 -2.49
C ALA A 10 3.85 -26.24 -2.38
N PHE A 11 3.46 -25.12 -1.76
CA PHE A 11 4.37 -23.99 -1.53
C PHE A 11 5.42 -24.32 -0.47
N LYS A 12 5.04 -24.98 0.62
CA LYS A 12 5.98 -25.37 1.69
C LYS A 12 6.99 -26.43 1.26
N ALA A 13 6.65 -27.25 0.26
CA ALA A 13 7.53 -28.28 -0.28
C ALA A 13 8.51 -27.76 -1.35
N LEU A 14 8.42 -26.48 -1.70
CA LEU A 14 9.31 -25.88 -2.69
C LEU A 14 10.73 -25.76 -2.13
N THR A 15 11.71 -26.30 -2.85
CA THR A 15 13.12 -26.19 -2.48
C THR A 15 13.67 -24.84 -2.86
N ASP A 16 14.72 -24.40 -2.18
CA ASP A 16 15.43 -23.15 -2.50
C ASP A 16 15.93 -23.16 -3.96
N GLU A 17 16.46 -24.29 -4.43
CA GLU A 17 16.87 -24.46 -5.84
C GLU A 17 15.72 -24.25 -6.83
N ALA A 18 14.53 -24.79 -6.53
CA ALA A 18 13.35 -24.60 -7.37
C ALA A 18 12.81 -23.17 -7.31
N ILE A 19 13.03 -22.46 -6.19
CA ILE A 19 12.70 -21.04 -6.05
C ILE A 19 13.65 -20.20 -6.90
N GLU A 20 14.96 -20.45 -6.81
CA GLU A 20 15.99 -19.76 -7.58
C GLU A 20 15.80 -19.95 -9.09
N HIS A 21 15.55 -21.19 -9.54
CA HIS A 21 15.27 -21.47 -10.95
C HIS A 21 14.06 -20.68 -11.45
N ARG A 22 12.97 -20.63 -10.68
CA ARG A 22 11.77 -19.88 -11.05
C ARG A 22 11.99 -18.38 -11.10
N ALA A 23 12.77 -17.84 -10.16
CA ALA A 23 13.13 -16.42 -10.15
C ALA A 23 14.04 -16.06 -11.32
N ALA A 24 14.96 -16.95 -11.71
CA ALA A 24 15.86 -16.74 -12.84
C ALA A 24 15.14 -16.79 -14.20
N ASP A 25 14.10 -17.61 -14.32
CA ASP A 25 13.27 -17.71 -15.54
C ASP A 25 12.23 -16.60 -15.66
N ASP A 26 11.94 -15.84 -14.59
CA ASP A 26 10.92 -14.80 -14.58
C ASP A 26 11.48 -13.49 -15.17
N PRO A 27 11.00 -13.06 -16.37
CA PRO A 27 11.47 -11.84 -17.00
C PRO A 27 11.11 -10.57 -16.20
N ASP A 28 10.11 -10.62 -15.32
CA ASP A 28 9.68 -9.50 -14.50
C ASP A 28 10.44 -9.41 -13.17
N ALA A 29 11.16 -10.48 -12.76
CA ALA A 29 11.87 -10.51 -11.49
C ALA A 29 13.02 -9.48 -11.44
N GLY A 30 13.72 -9.30 -12.57
CA GLY A 30 14.88 -8.42 -12.67
C GLY A 30 16.07 -8.84 -11.79
N ALA A 31 17.30 -8.54 -12.22
CA ALA A 31 18.47 -8.76 -11.38
C ALA A 31 18.68 -7.55 -10.45
N ILE A 32 18.67 -7.77 -9.14
CA ILE A 32 19.09 -6.77 -8.15
C ILE A 32 20.60 -6.93 -7.95
N PRO A 33 21.43 -5.92 -8.28
CA PRO A 33 22.88 -5.98 -8.05
C PRO A 33 23.19 -6.19 -6.56
N ALA A 34 24.30 -6.89 -6.25
CA ALA A 34 24.73 -7.09 -4.86
C ALA A 34 24.88 -5.75 -4.10
N GLU A 35 25.38 -4.72 -4.78
CA GLU A 35 25.61 -3.37 -4.26
C GLU A 35 24.33 -2.52 -4.14
N PHE A 36 23.16 -3.03 -4.55
CA PHE A 36 21.90 -2.26 -4.56
C PHE A 36 21.58 -1.70 -3.17
N TRP A 37 21.78 -2.52 -2.14
CA TRP A 37 21.46 -2.15 -0.75
C TRP A 37 22.44 -1.14 -0.15
N ASP A 38 23.63 -0.97 -0.73
CA ASP A 38 24.63 -0.01 -0.24
C ASP A 38 24.23 1.44 -0.53
N THR A 39 23.39 1.64 -1.56
CA THR A 39 22.93 2.97 -1.99
C THR A 39 21.42 3.16 -1.88
N ALA A 40 20.68 2.10 -1.53
CA ALA A 40 19.24 2.16 -1.34
C ALA A 40 18.89 3.13 -0.19
N THR A 41 18.14 4.18 -0.50
CA THR A 41 17.63 5.09 0.51
C THR A 41 16.31 4.54 1.06
N PRO A 42 16.18 4.30 2.38
CA PRO A 42 14.91 3.92 2.98
C PRO A 42 13.88 5.02 2.72
N VAL A 43 12.78 4.67 2.06
CA VAL A 43 11.64 5.57 1.94
C VAL A 43 10.80 5.43 3.20
N GLU A 44 10.89 6.40 4.10
CA GLU A 44 9.93 6.49 5.19
C GLU A 44 8.55 6.75 4.61
N ALA A 45 7.63 5.83 4.87
CA ALA A 45 6.23 6.06 4.53
C ALA A 45 5.72 7.21 5.38
N GLU A 46 5.33 8.31 4.74
CA GLU A 46 4.73 9.46 5.40
C GLU A 46 3.49 8.99 6.18
N THR A 47 3.60 8.95 7.51
CA THR A 47 2.54 8.44 8.36
C THR A 47 1.42 9.46 8.47
N LYS A 48 0.18 8.99 8.38
CA LYS A 48 -0.98 9.86 8.57
C LYS A 48 -1.09 10.18 10.05
N GLU A 49 -1.23 11.46 10.37
CA GLU A 49 -1.53 11.89 11.73
C GLU A 49 -2.96 11.50 12.14
N GLN A 50 -3.11 10.87 13.30
CA GLN A 50 -4.41 10.54 13.86
C GLN A 50 -4.95 11.72 14.66
N ILE A 51 -5.98 12.39 14.12
CA ILE A 51 -6.66 13.52 14.77
C ILE A 51 -8.13 13.22 15.04
N THR A 52 -8.73 13.93 16.00
CA THR A 52 -10.18 13.95 16.20
C THR A 52 -10.78 15.07 15.34
N LEU A 53 -11.56 14.71 14.31
CA LEU A 53 -12.26 15.63 13.41
C LEU A 53 -13.77 15.41 13.50
N ARG A 54 -14.54 16.50 13.57
CA ARG A 54 -16.00 16.46 13.46
C ARG A 54 -16.40 16.70 12.00
N LEU A 55 -17.29 15.86 11.50
CA LEU A 55 -17.86 15.94 10.15
C LEU A 55 -19.38 15.98 10.27
N ASP A 56 -20.04 16.64 9.33
CA ASP A 56 -21.48 16.63 9.27
C ASP A 56 -22.02 15.20 9.10
N PRO A 57 -23.17 14.85 9.71
CA PRO A 57 -23.68 13.49 9.70
C PRO A 57 -23.98 12.93 8.30
N ASP A 58 -24.40 13.79 7.37
CA ASP A 58 -24.69 13.46 5.98
C ASP A 58 -23.41 13.18 5.18
N VAL A 59 -22.37 14.00 5.35
CA VAL A 59 -21.04 13.77 4.78
C VAL A 59 -20.48 12.43 5.26
N LEU A 60 -20.52 12.19 6.57
CA LEU A 60 -20.02 10.94 7.14
C LEU A 60 -20.82 9.73 6.63
N ARG A 61 -22.15 9.85 6.53
CA ARG A 61 -23.02 8.80 6.00
C ARG A 61 -22.73 8.51 4.52
N HIS A 62 -22.53 9.54 3.70
CA HIS A 62 -22.14 9.38 2.30
C HIS A 62 -20.83 8.59 2.18
N PHE A 63 -19.78 8.97 2.91
CA PHE A 63 -18.53 8.22 2.82
C PHE A 63 -18.66 6.81 3.39
N ARG A 64 -19.38 6.60 4.50
CA ARG A 64 -19.57 5.24 5.06
C ARG A 64 -20.30 4.30 4.10
N SER A 65 -21.24 4.78 3.28
CA SER A 65 -21.95 3.94 2.30
C SER A 65 -21.02 3.38 1.21
N THR A 66 -19.86 4.00 0.97
CA THR A 66 -18.83 3.50 0.04
C THR A 66 -18.08 2.26 0.56
N GLY A 67 -18.34 1.82 1.78
CA GLY A 67 -17.76 0.61 2.37
C GLY A 67 -16.35 0.80 2.96
N LYS A 68 -15.59 -0.30 3.06
CA LYS A 68 -14.24 -0.32 3.65
C LYS A 68 -13.34 0.71 2.95
N GLY A 69 -12.57 1.46 3.74
CA GLY A 69 -11.68 2.50 3.23
C GLY A 69 -12.30 3.90 3.13
N TYR A 70 -13.52 4.11 3.64
CA TYR A 70 -14.17 5.42 3.59
C TYR A 70 -13.34 6.57 4.18
N GLN A 71 -12.59 6.33 5.27
CA GLN A 71 -11.69 7.34 5.85
C GLN A 71 -10.54 7.71 4.90
N SER A 72 -10.02 6.74 4.14
CA SER A 72 -8.98 7.02 3.13
C SER A 72 -9.55 7.83 1.97
N ARG A 73 -10.82 7.61 1.59
CA ARG A 73 -11.51 8.43 0.59
C ARG A 73 -11.75 9.86 1.07
N ILE A 74 -12.14 10.06 2.34
CA ILE A 74 -12.21 11.40 2.96
C ILE A 74 -10.86 12.12 2.83
N ASN A 75 -9.77 11.44 3.22
CA ASN A 75 -8.43 12.03 3.13
C ASN A 75 -8.04 12.38 1.68
N ALA A 76 -8.38 11.54 0.70
CA ALA A 76 -8.09 11.81 -0.70
C ALA A 76 -8.80 13.08 -1.22
N VAL A 77 -10.05 13.28 -0.82
CA VAL A 77 -10.82 14.49 -1.17
C VAL A 77 -10.18 15.73 -0.55
N LEU A 78 -9.85 15.69 0.75
CA LEU A 78 -9.17 16.81 1.42
C LEU A 78 -7.83 17.14 0.76
N LYS A 79 -7.03 16.13 0.43
CA LYS A 79 -5.74 16.29 -0.28
C LYS A 79 -5.93 16.92 -1.66
N SER A 80 -6.98 16.54 -2.39
CA SER A 80 -7.30 17.13 -3.69
C SER A 80 -7.68 18.59 -3.56
N TYR A 81 -8.46 18.96 -2.53
CA TYR A 81 -8.85 20.34 -2.27
C TYR A 81 -7.63 21.23 -1.96
N VAL A 82 -6.73 20.78 -1.09
CA VAL A 82 -5.51 21.52 -0.74
C VAL A 82 -4.65 21.76 -1.98
N ARG A 83 -4.37 20.71 -2.77
CA ARG A 83 -3.59 20.83 -4.01
C ARG A 83 -4.21 21.77 -5.03
N ALA A 84 -5.54 21.77 -5.15
CA ALA A 84 -6.24 22.68 -6.06
C ALA A 84 -6.11 24.14 -5.60
N LYS A 85 -6.13 24.39 -4.28
CA LYS A 85 -5.92 25.72 -3.70
C LYS A 85 -4.49 26.22 -3.89
N GLU A 86 -3.49 25.38 -3.69
CA GLU A 86 -2.07 25.71 -3.88
C GLU A 86 -1.72 26.07 -5.33
N LYS A 87 -2.38 25.44 -6.31
CA LYS A 87 -2.17 25.75 -7.74
C LYS A 87 -2.84 27.04 -8.20
N ALA A 88 -3.81 27.54 -7.44
CA ALA A 88 -4.62 28.71 -7.79
C ALA A 88 -4.13 30.01 -7.14
N GLY A 89 -3.14 29.93 -6.25
CA GLY A 89 -2.42 31.08 -5.67
C GLY A 89 -1.03 31.18 -6.26
#